data_AF-A0A8D8A0N0-F1
#
_entry.id   AF-A0A8D8A0N0-F1
#
_cell.length_a   1.000
_cell.length_b   1.000
_cell.length_c   1.000
_cell.angle_alpha   90.00
_cell.angle_beta   90.00
_cell.angle_gamma   90.00
#
_symmetry.space_group_name_H-M   'P 1'
#
loop_
_entity.id
_entity.type
_entity.pdbx_description
1 polymer ?
#
loop_
_entity_poly.entity_id
_entity_poly.type
_entity_poly.pdbx_seq_one_letter_code
_entity_poly.pdbx_strand_id
1 'polypeptide(L)'
;YDWLIDSYVLDFYVDNHWDRLPASWNSCFEQLEIIQLKSLLTVEAKSTECHVWPLSILASRVLLGNLCLSRKLLPDDELETEPRGQSRFRERQKLFNKSVKLKKRHEIEQFSRQCWESIRKTGVEHLVDIGSGQGNLARTLAYGFDFNVCCIEQNEGLVATARQKDEELSSRLKRQCKVADLKHPVHLSKKVNLEDVDPG
;
A
#
# COMPACT_ATOMS: atom_id res chain seq x y z
N TYR A 1 8.39 0.47 18.79
CA TYR A 1 9.45 -0.55 18.64
C TYR A 1 10.23 -0.20 17.37
N ASP A 2 10.55 1.08 17.20
CA ASP A 2 10.87 1.62 15.87
C ASP A 2 12.27 1.15 15.47
N TRP A 3 13.18 1.09 16.44
CA TRP A 3 14.49 0.43 16.32
C TRP A 3 14.42 -1.00 15.77
N LEU A 4 13.37 -1.77 16.08
CA LEU A 4 13.23 -3.16 15.61
C LEU A 4 12.71 -3.22 14.17
N ILE A 5 11.87 -2.26 13.77
CA ILE A 5 11.32 -2.16 12.42
C ILE A 5 12.36 -1.58 11.45
N ASP A 6 13.17 -0.64 11.94
CA ASP A 6 14.19 0.07 11.17
C ASP A 6 15.56 -0.63 11.21
N SER A 7 15.72 -1.66 12.04
CA SER A 7 16.94 -2.48 12.12
C SER A 7 17.23 -3.15 10.79
N TYR A 8 18.41 -2.89 10.23
CA TYR A 8 18.95 -3.69 9.15
C TYR A 8 19.56 -4.99 9.71
N VAL A 9 19.67 -6.04 8.88
CA VAL A 9 20.22 -7.34 9.32
C VAL A 9 21.67 -7.22 9.81
N LEU A 10 22.44 -6.27 9.26
CA LEU A 10 23.81 -6.00 9.71
C LEU A 10 23.84 -5.39 11.12
N ASP A 11 22.83 -4.57 11.46
CA ASP A 11 22.75 -3.90 12.76
C ASP A 11 22.63 -4.93 13.87
N PHE A 12 22.06 -6.12 13.63
CA PHE A 12 22.06 -7.20 14.62
C PHE A 12 23.45 -7.63 15.09
N TYR A 13 24.48 -7.53 14.23
CA TYR A 13 25.85 -7.94 14.57
C TYR A 13 26.68 -6.80 15.18
N VAL A 14 26.25 -5.56 14.97
CA VAL A 14 26.95 -4.36 15.44
C VAL A 14 26.30 -3.82 16.71
N ASP A 15 24.98 -3.91 16.78
CA ASP A 15 24.14 -3.51 17.89
C ASP A 15 23.65 -4.74 18.65
N ASN A 16 23.61 -4.63 19.97
CA ASN A 16 23.13 -5.69 20.84
C ASN A 16 21.59 -5.76 20.85
N HIS A 17 21.00 -6.02 19.69
CA HIS A 17 19.55 -6.06 19.47
C HIS A 17 18.86 -7.15 20.29
N TRP A 18 19.56 -8.24 20.59
CA TRP A 18 19.05 -9.30 21.45
C TRP A 18 18.70 -8.77 22.84
N ASP A 19 19.61 -8.04 23.48
CA ASP A 19 19.41 -7.53 24.84
C ASP A 19 18.41 -6.36 24.91
N ARG A 20 18.03 -5.78 23.76
CA ARG A 20 16.97 -4.75 23.67
C ARG A 20 15.56 -5.32 23.64
N LEU A 21 15.40 -6.61 23.33
CA LEU A 21 14.09 -7.26 23.37
C LEU A 21 13.61 -7.42 24.82
N PRO A 22 12.30 -7.50 25.06
CA PRO A 22 11.78 -7.85 26.37
C PRO A 22 12.37 -9.18 26.86
N ALA A 23 12.76 -9.27 28.13
CA ALA A 23 13.36 -10.48 28.68
C ALA A 23 12.48 -11.74 28.46
N SER A 24 11.15 -11.59 28.48
CA SER A 24 10.21 -12.68 28.19
C SER A 24 10.31 -13.20 26.75
N TRP A 25 10.72 -12.37 25.80
CA TRP A 25 10.95 -12.77 24.41
C TRP A 25 12.26 -13.52 24.30
N ASN A 26 13.34 -13.02 24.91
CA ASN A 26 14.65 -13.69 24.90
C ASN A 26 14.56 -15.09 25.51
N SER A 27 13.97 -15.22 26.70
CA SER A 27 13.82 -16.52 27.35
C SER A 27 12.93 -17.49 26.56
N CYS A 28 11.94 -16.97 25.83
CA CYS A 28 11.11 -17.77 24.92
C CYS A 28 11.92 -18.25 23.71
N PHE A 29 12.59 -17.32 23.02
CA PHE A 29 13.34 -17.61 21.78
C PHE A 29 14.61 -18.43 22.00
N GLU A 30 15.28 -18.34 23.14
CA GLU A 30 16.42 -19.20 23.52
C GLU A 30 16.07 -20.69 23.56
N GLN A 31 14.81 -21.01 23.88
CA GLN A 31 14.34 -22.38 24.04
C GLN A 31 13.65 -22.92 22.79
N LEU A 32 13.55 -22.11 21.73
CA LEU A 32 12.79 -22.43 20.53
C LEU A 32 13.69 -22.94 19.40
N GLU A 33 13.23 -24.00 18.75
CA GLU A 33 13.80 -24.41 17.47
C GLU A 33 13.28 -23.52 16.35
N ILE A 34 14.11 -23.28 15.33
CA ILE A 34 13.76 -22.46 14.16
C ILE A 34 12.47 -22.96 13.47
N ILE A 35 12.23 -24.27 13.49
CA ILE A 35 11.03 -24.89 12.88
C ILE A 35 9.76 -24.40 13.59
N GLN A 36 9.82 -24.14 14.90
CA GLN A 36 8.69 -23.66 15.70
C GLN A 36 8.38 -22.18 15.41
N LEU A 37 9.36 -21.36 14.99
CA LEU A 37 9.10 -19.98 14.55
C LEU A 37 8.16 -19.91 13.35
N LYS A 38 8.12 -20.96 12.51
CA LYS A 38 7.18 -21.03 11.39
C LYS A 38 5.72 -21.04 11.87
N SER A 39 5.42 -21.68 12.99
CA SER A 39 4.05 -21.69 13.54
C SER A 39 3.64 -20.29 13.97
N LEU A 40 4.56 -19.52 14.55
CA LEU A 40 4.31 -18.16 14.98
C LEU A 40 3.88 -17.25 13.82
N LEU A 41 4.53 -17.39 12.67
CA LEU A 41 4.23 -16.59 11.47
C LEU A 41 2.94 -17.01 10.76
N THR A 42 2.40 -18.19 11.08
CA THR A 42 1.20 -18.71 10.44
C THR A 42 -0.02 -18.35 11.31
N VAL A 43 -0.71 -17.26 10.97
CA VAL A 43 -1.84 -16.71 11.75
C VAL A 43 -2.97 -17.74 11.91
N GLU A 44 -3.14 -18.64 10.94
CA GLU A 44 -4.17 -19.68 10.97
C GLU A 44 -3.77 -20.96 11.74
N ALA A 45 -2.49 -21.16 12.08
CA ALA A 45 -1.99 -22.39 12.70
C ALA A 45 -2.01 -22.31 14.24
N LYS A 46 -3.21 -22.16 14.83
CA LYS A 46 -3.36 -22.14 16.30
C LYS A 46 -3.28 -23.53 16.95
N SER A 47 -3.49 -24.59 16.17
CA SER A 47 -3.81 -25.93 16.68
C SER A 47 -2.61 -26.89 16.78
N THR A 48 -1.41 -26.47 16.38
CA THR A 48 -0.19 -27.30 16.40
C THR A 48 0.93 -26.75 17.29
N GLU A 49 0.67 -25.68 18.03
CA GLU A 49 1.66 -25.04 18.89
C GLU A 49 1.80 -25.79 20.22
N CYS A 50 3.02 -26.24 20.54
CA CYS A 50 3.34 -26.91 21.80
C CYS A 50 3.99 -25.95 22.83
N HIS A 51 4.27 -24.70 22.43
CA HIS A 51 4.99 -23.72 23.23
C HIS A 51 4.09 -22.54 23.63
N VAL A 52 4.30 -22.00 24.83
CA VAL A 52 3.56 -20.85 25.35
C VAL A 52 4.27 -19.56 24.94
N TRP A 53 3.74 -18.87 23.94
CA TRP A 53 4.27 -17.59 23.50
C TRP A 53 4.02 -16.46 24.52
N PRO A 54 4.98 -15.53 24.71
CA PRO A 54 4.76 -14.28 25.43
C PRO A 54 3.51 -13.54 24.94
N LEU A 55 2.75 -12.95 25.87
CA LEU A 55 1.49 -12.28 25.57
C LEU A 55 1.64 -11.18 24.51
N SER A 56 2.72 -10.41 24.54
CA SER A 56 2.97 -9.34 23.55
C SER A 56 3.27 -9.89 22.14
N ILE A 57 3.85 -11.08 22.03
CA ILE A 57 4.02 -11.78 20.74
C ILE A 57 2.66 -12.23 20.20
N LEU A 58 1.82 -12.83 21.05
CA LEU A 58 0.46 -13.24 20.69
C LEU A 58 -0.42 -12.05 20.27
N ALA A 59 -0.37 -10.95 21.03
CA ALA A 59 -1.06 -9.72 20.72
C ALA A 59 -0.60 -9.17 19.36
N SER A 60 0.71 -9.12 19.12
CA SER A 60 1.27 -8.69 17.82
C SER A 60 0.78 -9.59 16.68
N ARG A 61 0.76 -10.92 16.87
CA ARG A 61 0.24 -11.87 15.87
C ARG A 61 -1.23 -11.62 15.54
N VAL A 62 -2.07 -11.38 16.54
CA VAL A 62 -3.49 -11.06 16.34
C VAL A 62 -3.65 -9.71 15.62
N LEU A 63 -2.89 -8.69 16.03
CA LEU A 63 -2.91 -7.38 15.38
C LEU A 63 -2.46 -7.48 13.92
N LEU A 64 -1.38 -8.21 13.63
CA LEU A 64 -0.93 -8.46 12.26
C LEU A 64 -2.01 -9.18 11.44
N GLY A 65 -2.66 -10.20 12.00
CA GLY A 65 -3.75 -10.91 11.32
C GLY A 65 -4.97 -10.04 11.02
N ASN A 66 -5.27 -9.06 11.87
CA ASN A 66 -6.45 -8.20 11.72
C ASN A 66 -6.19 -6.90 10.95
N LEU A 67 -4.97 -6.35 11.04
CA LEU A 67 -4.62 -5.03 10.52
C LEU A 67 -3.79 -5.09 9.25
N CYS A 68 -3.00 -6.15 9.03
CA CYS A 68 -2.25 -6.26 7.80
C CYS A 68 -3.15 -6.72 6.66
N LEU A 69 -2.93 -6.14 5.48
CA LEU A 69 -3.50 -6.65 4.25
C LEU A 69 -3.00 -8.09 4.03
N SER A 70 -3.94 -8.99 3.75
CA SER A 70 -3.62 -10.37 3.40
C SER A 70 -2.66 -10.38 2.21
N ARG A 71 -1.54 -11.09 2.35
CA ARG A 71 -0.61 -11.34 1.23
C ARG A 71 -1.05 -12.54 0.38
N LYS A 72 -2.20 -13.15 0.67
CA LYS A 72 -2.75 -14.20 -0.20
C LYS A 72 -3.08 -13.56 -1.53
N LEU A 73 -2.34 -13.94 -2.56
CA LEU A 73 -2.71 -13.69 -3.94
C LEU A 73 -4.03 -14.44 -4.15
N LEU A 74 -5.14 -13.70 -4.24
CA LEU A 74 -6.38 -14.29 -4.74
C LEU A 74 -6.06 -14.82 -6.15
N PRO A 75 -6.48 -16.05 -6.48
CA PRO A 75 -6.48 -16.51 -7.87
C PRO A 75 -7.15 -15.44 -8.75
N ASP A 76 -6.67 -15.23 -9.98
CA ASP A 76 -7.23 -14.21 -10.89
C ASP A 76 -8.75 -14.35 -11.09
N ASP A 77 -9.30 -15.55 -10.86
CA ASP A 77 -10.73 -15.88 -10.94
C ASP A 77 -11.56 -15.47 -9.71
N GLU A 78 -10.95 -15.19 -8.55
CA GLU A 78 -11.63 -14.80 -7.29
C GLU A 78 -11.71 -13.29 -7.06
N LEU A 79 -10.94 -12.49 -7.81
CA LEU A 79 -11.14 -11.04 -7.83
C LEU A 79 -12.53 -10.79 -8.43
N GLU A 80 -13.46 -10.24 -7.64
CA GLU A 80 -14.76 -9.80 -8.17
C GLU A 80 -14.46 -8.91 -9.37
N THR A 81 -14.71 -9.40 -10.58
CA THR A 81 -14.49 -8.59 -11.76
C THR A 81 -15.45 -7.41 -11.65
N GLU A 82 -14.89 -6.22 -11.45
CA GLU A 82 -15.57 -4.92 -11.58
C GLU A 82 -16.72 -5.04 -12.58
N PRO A 83 -17.99 -5.04 -12.13
CA PRO A 83 -19.13 -5.18 -13.01
C PRO A 83 -19.00 -4.23 -14.21
N ARG A 84 -19.24 -4.75 -15.42
CA ARG A 84 -19.09 -3.97 -16.65
C ARG A 84 -19.88 -2.66 -16.52
N GLY A 85 -19.20 -1.52 -16.65
CA GLY A 85 -19.80 -0.18 -16.56
C GLY A 85 -19.64 0.55 -15.21
N GLN A 86 -18.98 -0.05 -14.21
CA GLN A 86 -18.79 0.62 -12.90
C GLN A 86 -17.52 1.49 -12.82
N SER A 87 -16.47 1.20 -13.59
CA SER A 87 -15.26 2.04 -13.66
C SER A 87 -14.91 2.46 -15.08
N ARG A 88 -14.63 3.76 -15.25
CA ARG A 88 -14.15 4.35 -16.52
C ARG A 88 -12.81 3.74 -16.94
N PHE A 89 -12.05 3.21 -15.99
CA PHE A 89 -10.79 2.52 -16.25
C PHE A 89 -10.97 1.29 -17.14
N ARG A 90 -11.90 0.39 -16.81
CA ARG A 90 -12.10 -0.87 -17.56
C ARG A 90 -12.57 -0.61 -18.99
N GLU A 91 -13.46 0.38 -19.17
CA GLU A 91 -13.94 0.79 -20.49
C GLU A 91 -12.82 1.32 -21.39
N ARG A 92 -11.78 1.92 -20.80
CA ARG A 92 -10.81 2.75 -21.52
C ARG A 92 -9.37 2.49 -21.12
N GLN A 93 -9.06 1.26 -20.72
CA GLN A 93 -7.76 0.84 -20.20
C GLN A 93 -6.58 1.28 -21.10
N LYS A 94 -6.80 1.27 -22.43
CA LYS A 94 -5.80 1.72 -23.42
C LYS A 94 -5.35 3.17 -23.22
N LEU A 95 -6.23 4.07 -22.77
CA LEU A 95 -5.89 5.47 -22.51
C LEU A 95 -4.95 5.62 -21.30
N PHE A 96 -5.18 4.82 -20.26
CA PHE A 96 -4.39 4.82 -19.03
C PHE A 96 -3.05 4.11 -19.18
N ASN A 97 -2.96 3.13 -20.08
CA ASN A 97 -1.75 2.34 -20.30
C ASN A 97 -0.64 3.09 -21.04
N LYS A 98 -0.95 4.24 -21.66
CA LYS A 98 0.01 5.01 -22.44
C LYS A 98 1.14 5.51 -21.52
N SER A 99 2.39 5.26 -21.93
CA SER A 99 3.61 5.70 -21.21
C SER A 99 3.87 5.05 -19.84
N VAL A 100 3.19 3.95 -19.51
CA VAL A 100 3.48 3.12 -18.32
C VAL A 100 4.03 1.77 -18.77
N LYS A 101 5.09 1.25 -18.14
CA LYS A 101 5.65 -0.08 -18.43
C LYS A 101 4.67 -1.19 -17.99
N LEU A 102 4.70 -2.35 -18.67
CA LEU A 102 3.74 -3.43 -18.46
C LEU A 102 3.60 -3.86 -16.99
N LYS A 103 4.73 -4.09 -16.29
CA LYS A 103 4.73 -4.44 -14.85
C LYS A 103 4.00 -3.39 -14.00
N LYS A 104 4.34 -2.11 -14.19
CA LYS A 104 3.74 -0.99 -13.47
C LYS A 104 2.24 -0.83 -13.77
N ARG A 105 1.79 -1.21 -14.97
CA ARG A 105 0.34 -1.20 -15.30
C ARG A 105 -0.42 -2.20 -14.45
N HIS A 106 0.08 -3.43 -14.36
CA HIS A 106 -0.56 -4.49 -13.58
C HIS A 106 -0.63 -4.11 -12.10
N GLU A 107 0.47 -3.60 -11.52
CA GLU A 107 0.49 -3.14 -10.12
C GLU A 107 -0.53 -2.01 -9.86
N ILE A 108 -0.58 -1.00 -10.75
CA ILE A 108 -1.54 0.12 -10.64
C ILE A 108 -2.98 -0.37 -10.73
N GLU A 109 -3.27 -1.26 -11.67
CA GLU A 109 -4.62 -1.80 -11.87
C GLU A 109 -5.09 -2.61 -10.67
N GLN A 110 -4.24 -3.51 -10.15
CA GLN A 110 -4.56 -4.32 -8.98
C GLN A 110 -4.79 -3.44 -7.75
N PHE A 111 -3.91 -2.47 -7.50
CA PHE A 111 -4.07 -1.56 -6.36
C PHE A 111 -5.35 -0.71 -6.48
N SER A 112 -5.63 -0.18 -7.67
CA SER A 112 -6.82 0.65 -7.89
C SER A 112 -8.12 -0.12 -7.69
N ARG A 113 -8.15 -1.38 -8.12
CA ARG A 113 -9.29 -2.29 -7.89
C ARG A 113 -9.50 -2.55 -6.40
N GLN A 114 -8.43 -2.82 -5.66
CA GLN A 114 -8.52 -3.02 -4.21
C GLN A 114 -9.04 -1.77 -3.48
N CYS A 115 -8.61 -0.57 -3.89
CA CYS A 115 -9.18 0.67 -3.36
C CYS A 115 -10.69 0.76 -3.65
N TRP A 116 -11.10 0.43 -4.87
CA TRP A 116 -12.51 0.43 -5.26
C TRP A 116 -13.34 -0.62 -4.51
N GLU A 117 -12.85 -1.82 -4.26
CA GLU A 117 -13.55 -2.78 -3.41
C GLU A 117 -13.65 -2.29 -1.96
N SER A 118 -12.61 -1.61 -1.48
CA SER A 118 -12.55 -1.07 -0.12
C SER A 118 -13.54 0.08 0.10
N ILE A 119 -13.83 0.89 -0.91
CA ILE A 119 -14.82 1.98 -0.79
C ILE A 119 -16.22 1.44 -0.46
N ARG A 120 -16.59 0.26 -0.98
CA ARG A 120 -17.91 -0.36 -0.73
C ARG A 120 -18.07 -0.79 0.73
N LYS A 121 -16.94 -1.05 1.41
CA LYS A 121 -16.91 -1.48 2.82
C LYS A 121 -16.75 -0.30 3.78
N THR A 122 -16.05 0.75 3.36
CA THR A 122 -15.58 1.83 4.26
C THR A 122 -16.21 3.19 3.97
N GLY A 123 -16.73 3.42 2.76
CA GLY A 123 -17.21 4.72 2.29
C GLY A 123 -16.11 5.76 2.04
N VAL A 124 -14.83 5.38 2.10
CA VAL A 124 -13.71 6.32 1.95
C VAL A 124 -13.51 6.71 0.48
N GLU A 125 -13.76 7.97 0.16
CA GLU A 125 -13.60 8.51 -1.20
C GLU A 125 -12.30 9.31 -1.41
N HIS A 126 -11.59 9.64 -0.34
CA HIS A 126 -10.38 10.45 -0.36
C HIS A 126 -9.14 9.58 -0.15
N LEU A 127 -8.18 9.68 -1.07
CA LEU A 127 -6.93 8.94 -1.04
C LEU A 127 -5.74 9.91 -1.02
N VAL A 128 -4.74 9.59 -0.21
CA VAL A 128 -3.47 10.32 -0.15
C VAL A 128 -2.35 9.40 -0.66
N ASP A 129 -1.67 9.83 -1.73
CA ASP A 129 -0.56 9.11 -2.37
C ASP A 129 0.76 9.81 -2.05
N ILE A 130 1.56 9.22 -1.16
CA ILE A 130 2.85 9.76 -0.72
C ILE A 130 3.97 9.17 -1.57
N GLY A 131 4.82 10.02 -2.14
CA GLY A 131 5.82 9.58 -3.12
C GLY A 131 5.18 9.25 -4.47
N SER A 132 4.15 10.01 -4.85
CA SER A 132 3.33 9.76 -6.04
C SER A 132 4.11 9.83 -7.36
N GLY A 133 5.32 10.40 -7.35
CA GLY A 133 6.15 10.60 -8.53
C GLY A 133 5.40 11.37 -9.61
N GLN A 134 5.27 10.78 -10.80
CA GLN A 134 4.58 11.41 -11.93
C GLN A 134 3.07 11.18 -11.95
N GLY A 135 2.46 10.64 -10.88
CA GLY A 135 1.01 10.54 -10.73
C GLY A 135 0.30 9.48 -11.59
N ASN A 136 0.99 8.40 -11.98
CA ASN A 136 0.35 7.35 -12.79
C ASN A 136 -0.78 6.62 -12.05
N LEU A 137 -0.56 6.27 -10.78
CA LEU A 137 -1.57 5.63 -9.94
C LEU A 137 -2.73 6.60 -9.67
N ALA A 138 -2.40 7.82 -9.27
CA ALA A 138 -3.37 8.89 -9.00
C ALA A 138 -4.32 9.15 -10.18
N ARG A 139 -3.82 9.20 -11.43
CA ARG A 139 -4.67 9.33 -12.62
C ARG A 139 -5.64 8.18 -12.79
N THR A 140 -5.19 6.94 -12.55
CA THR A 140 -6.06 5.76 -12.63
C THR A 140 -7.14 5.82 -11.55
N LEU A 141 -6.76 6.10 -10.30
CA LEU A 141 -7.70 6.22 -9.19
C LEU A 141 -8.73 7.35 -9.42
N ALA A 142 -8.28 8.55 -9.80
CA ALA A 142 -9.16 9.70 -9.96
C ALA A 142 -10.03 9.60 -11.23
N TYR A 143 -9.43 9.44 -12.41
CA TYR A 143 -10.20 9.45 -13.66
C TYR A 143 -10.85 8.10 -13.98
N GLY A 144 -10.26 7.01 -13.51
CA GLY A 144 -10.69 5.65 -13.80
C GLY A 144 -11.73 5.12 -12.80
N PHE A 145 -11.54 5.41 -11.51
CA PHE A 145 -12.36 4.89 -10.41
C PHE A 145 -13.07 5.99 -9.60
N ASP A 146 -12.94 7.26 -10.00
CA ASP A 146 -13.65 8.40 -9.41
C ASP A 146 -13.31 8.66 -7.93
N PHE A 147 -12.06 8.45 -7.53
CA PHE A 147 -11.55 8.87 -6.22
C PHE A 147 -11.13 10.33 -6.18
N ASN A 148 -11.22 10.96 -5.00
CA ASN A 148 -10.58 12.24 -4.72
C ASN A 148 -9.13 11.97 -4.27
N VAL A 149 -8.15 12.22 -5.14
CA VAL A 149 -6.75 11.85 -4.87
C VAL A 149 -5.89 13.09 -4.60
N CYS A 150 -5.19 13.10 -3.47
CA CYS A 150 -4.15 14.07 -3.15
C CYS A 150 -2.78 13.39 -3.20
N CYS A 151 -1.87 13.96 -3.98
CA CYS A 151 -0.54 13.43 -4.24
C CYS A 151 0.50 14.31 -3.54
N ILE A 152 1.42 13.70 -2.81
CA ILE A 152 2.53 14.38 -2.14
C ILE A 152 3.83 13.88 -2.76
N GLU A 153 4.60 14.81 -3.33
CA GLU A 153 5.88 14.49 -3.98
C GLU A 153 6.90 15.60 -3.69
N GLN A 154 8.12 15.21 -3.32
CA GLN A 154 9.19 16.15 -2.99
C GLN A 154 9.82 16.78 -4.23
N ASN A 155 9.82 16.07 -5.36
CA ASN A 155 10.42 16.53 -6.60
C ASN A 155 9.44 17.36 -7.43
N GLU A 156 9.64 18.68 -7.47
CA GLU A 156 8.81 19.61 -8.24
C GLU A 156 8.75 19.27 -9.75
N GLY A 157 9.83 18.76 -10.33
CA GLY A 157 9.85 18.35 -11.74
C GLY A 157 8.91 17.17 -12.01
N LEU A 158 8.83 16.21 -11.08
CA LEU A 158 7.87 15.10 -11.17
C LEU A 158 6.43 15.59 -10.99
N VAL A 159 6.19 16.54 -10.07
CA VAL A 159 4.88 17.20 -9.86
C VAL A 159 4.43 17.93 -11.13
N ALA A 160 5.31 18.72 -11.75
CA ALA A 160 5.01 19.43 -13.00
C ALA A 160 4.68 18.45 -14.13
N THR A 161 5.47 17.38 -14.26
CA THR A 161 5.22 16.29 -15.22
C THR A 161 3.87 15.60 -14.96
N ALA A 162 3.51 15.40 -13.68
CA ALA A 162 2.24 14.80 -13.30
C ALA A 162 1.07 15.68 -13.75
N ARG A 163 1.09 16.98 -13.44
CA ARG A 163 0.06 17.95 -13.85
C ARG A 163 -0.09 18.02 -15.38
N GLN A 164 1.01 18.04 -16.12
CA GLN A 164 0.97 18.04 -17.59
C GLN A 164 0.27 16.78 -18.15
N LYS A 165 0.60 15.61 -17.60
CA LYS A 165 0.00 14.34 -18.01
C LYS A 165 -1.48 14.25 -17.62
N ASP A 166 -1.86 14.87 -16.51
CA ASP A 166 -3.25 14.96 -16.06
C ASP A 166 -4.08 15.77 -17.06
N GLU A 167 -3.60 16.92 -17.51
CA GLU A 167 -4.24 17.75 -18.53
C GLU A 167 -4.35 17.01 -19.88
N GLU A 168 -3.30 16.30 -20.30
CA GLU A 168 -3.30 15.52 -21.54
C GLU A 168 -4.38 14.43 -21.50
N LEU A 169 -4.45 13.68 -20.39
CA LEU A 169 -5.41 12.60 -20.24
C LEU A 169 -6.84 13.12 -20.05
N SER A 170 -7.05 14.14 -19.22
CA SER A 170 -8.39 14.71 -18.97
C SER A 170 -8.98 15.32 -20.24
N SER A 171 -8.16 16.00 -21.05
CA SER A 171 -8.57 16.54 -22.36
C SER A 171 -8.98 15.43 -23.33
N ARG A 172 -8.24 14.32 -23.36
CA ARG A 172 -8.60 13.15 -24.19
C ARG A 172 -9.89 12.50 -23.72
N LEU A 173 -10.07 12.34 -22.42
CA LEU A 173 -11.28 11.78 -21.83
C LEU A 173 -12.50 12.66 -22.14
N LYS A 174 -12.41 13.97 -21.94
CA LYS A 174 -13.48 14.93 -22.28
C LYS A 174 -13.86 14.83 -23.76
N ARG A 175 -12.87 14.86 -24.66
CA ARG A 175 -13.10 14.83 -26.11
C ARG A 175 -13.67 13.51 -26.60
N GLN A 176 -13.09 12.38 -26.20
CA GLN A 176 -13.50 11.07 -26.71
C GLN A 176 -14.78 10.55 -26.05
N CYS A 177 -15.13 11.09 -24.87
CA CYS A 177 -16.08 10.42 -24.01
C CYS A 177 -17.15 11.31 -23.39
N LYS A 178 -17.17 12.62 -23.70
CA LYS A 178 -18.17 13.59 -23.23
C LYS A 178 -18.35 13.60 -21.70
N VAL A 179 -17.31 13.23 -20.95
CA VAL A 179 -17.34 13.30 -19.48
C VAL A 179 -17.09 14.74 -19.06
N ALA A 180 -18.11 15.44 -18.60
CA ALA A 180 -17.99 16.83 -18.14
C ALA A 180 -17.35 16.92 -16.75
N ASP A 181 -17.68 15.97 -15.87
CA ASP A 181 -17.26 15.97 -14.46
C ASP A 181 -16.20 14.89 -14.18
N LEU A 182 -14.94 15.34 -14.13
CA LEU A 182 -13.77 14.52 -13.88
C LEU A 182 -13.10 15.01 -12.59
N LYS A 183 -12.99 14.13 -11.60
CA LYS A 183 -12.12 14.35 -10.43
C LYS A 183 -10.67 14.42 -10.90
N HIS A 184 -10.00 15.54 -10.60
CA HIS A 184 -8.60 15.74 -10.95
C HIS A 184 -7.71 15.43 -9.74
N PRO A 185 -6.60 14.68 -9.91
CA PRO A 185 -5.61 14.55 -8.86
C PRO A 185 -5.05 15.91 -8.46
N VAL A 186 -4.96 16.14 -7.16
CA VAL A 186 -4.27 17.32 -6.60
C VAL A 186 -2.82 16.94 -6.38
N HIS A 187 -1.86 17.69 -6.93
CA HIS A 187 -0.43 17.46 -6.70
C HIS A 187 0.15 18.55 -5.82
N LEU A 188 0.63 18.17 -4.64
CA LEU A 188 1.31 19.04 -3.69
C LEU A 188 2.80 18.74 -3.73
N SER A 189 3.61 19.78 -3.88
CA SER A 189 5.04 19.65 -3.62
C SER A 189 5.30 19.97 -2.15
N LYS A 190 5.74 18.96 -1.41
CA LYS A 190 6.19 19.12 -0.02
C LYS A 190 7.43 18.28 0.19
N LYS A 191 8.44 18.89 0.81
CA LYS A 191 9.62 18.19 1.32
C LYS A 191 9.39 17.93 2.81
N VAL A 192 9.58 16.68 3.23
CA VAL A 192 9.64 16.36 4.66
C VAL A 192 11.09 16.57 5.08
N ASN A 193 11.34 17.63 5.86
CA ASN A 193 12.61 17.81 6.53
C ASN A 193 12.53 17.09 7.87
N LEU A 194 13.33 16.05 8.05
CA LEU A 194 13.35 15.27 9.29
C LEU A 194 13.89 16.08 10.48
N GLU A 195 14.59 17.18 10.24
CA GLU A 195 15.06 18.12 11.27
C GLU A 195 13.92 18.89 11.94
N ASP A 196 12.77 19.01 11.26
CA ASP A 196 11.57 19.73 11.76
C ASP A 196 10.55 18.77 12.41
N VAL A 197 10.85 17.48 12.47
CA VAL A 197 9.99 16.46 13.09
C VAL A 197 10.48 16.26 14.52
N ASP A 198 9.66 16.68 15.49
CA ASP A 198 9.90 16.42 16.91
C ASP A 198 10.11 14.91 17.13
N PRO A 199 11.30 14.47 17.58
CA PRO A 199 11.65 13.05 17.60
C PRO A 199 10.82 12.21 18.58
N GLY A 200 10.06 12.83 19.51
CA GLY A 200 9.14 12.12 20.41
C GLY A 200 9.81 11.30 21.50
#